data_AF-A0AAV0IIR3-F1
#
_entry.id   AF-A0AAV0IIR3-F1
#
_cell.length_a   1.000
_cell.length_b   1.000
_cell.length_c   1.000
_cell.angle_alpha   90.00
_cell.angle_beta   90.00
_cell.angle_gamma   90.00
#
_symmetry.space_group_name_H-M   'P 1'
#
loop_
_entity.id
_entity.type
_entity.pdbx_description
1 polymer ?
#
loop_
_entity_poly.entity_id
_entity_poly.type
_entity_poly.pdbx_seq_one_letter_code
_entity_poly.pdbx_strand_id
1 'polypeptide(L)'
;MLAIGSLAYACGPEFAKYMPEFYKYLEMGLQNFEEYQVCSVTVGVVGDICRALENKVLPYCDGIMTQLLKDLSSNQLHRSVKPPIFSCLGDIALATGQDFEKYLMYAMPMLQSAAELSAHTAGADDEMIDYTNSLRNGILEAYSGILQGFKNSTKIQLLIPYAPHILQFLDSIYMEKDM
;
A
#
# COMPACT_ATOMS: atom_id res chain seq x y z
N MET A 1 1.87 18.34 -2.67
CA MET A 1 1.66 17.08 -1.95
C MET A 1 2.75 16.80 -0.91
N LEU A 2 4.05 16.82 -1.25
CA LEU A 2 5.14 16.51 -0.29
C LEU A 2 5.11 17.31 1.02
N ALA A 3 4.86 18.63 0.97
CA ALA A 3 4.77 19.46 2.18
C ALA A 3 3.61 19.05 3.11
N ILE A 4 2.55 18.43 2.58
CA ILE A 4 1.40 17.99 3.37
C ILE A 4 1.74 16.73 4.16
N GLY A 5 2.52 15.79 3.61
CA GLY A 5 2.99 14.62 4.35
C GLY A 5 3.78 15.03 5.60
N SER A 6 4.74 15.97 5.43
CA SER A 6 5.50 16.51 6.57
C SER A 6 4.62 17.27 7.57
N LEU A 7 3.63 18.02 7.09
CA LEU A 7 2.69 18.72 7.97
C LEU A 7 1.79 17.75 8.74
N ALA A 8 1.29 16.70 8.08
CA ALA A 8 0.50 15.65 8.72
C ALA A 8 1.32 14.97 9.82
N TYR A 9 2.58 14.63 9.55
CA TYR A 9 3.48 14.07 10.55
C TYR A 9 3.73 15.03 11.74
N ALA A 10 3.98 16.31 11.46
CA ALA A 10 4.24 17.32 12.50
C ALA A 10 3.00 17.64 13.35
N CYS A 11 1.80 17.63 12.75
CA CYS A 11 0.55 17.86 13.45
C CYS A 11 0.02 16.59 14.16
N GLY A 12 0.40 15.40 13.68
CA GLY A 12 -0.09 14.13 14.19
C GLY A 12 -1.64 14.07 14.21
N PRO A 13 -2.25 13.64 15.33
CA PRO A 13 -3.70 13.50 15.43
C PRO A 13 -4.51 14.79 15.26
N GLU A 14 -3.87 15.96 15.33
CA GLU A 14 -4.48 17.28 15.13
C GLU A 14 -4.70 17.59 13.65
N PHE A 15 -4.07 16.87 12.73
CA PHE A 15 -4.28 17.04 11.29
C PHE A 15 -5.72 16.67 10.87
N ALA A 16 -6.42 15.89 11.68
CA ALA A 16 -7.80 15.43 11.40
C ALA A 16 -8.78 16.58 11.09
N LYS A 17 -8.57 17.77 11.67
CA LYS A 17 -9.42 18.95 11.41
C LYS A 17 -9.35 19.47 9.97
N TYR A 18 -8.26 19.16 9.26
CA TYR A 18 -8.07 19.57 7.86
C TYR A 18 -8.55 18.52 6.86
N MET A 19 -8.78 17.28 7.30
CA MET A 19 -9.17 16.17 6.43
C MET A 19 -10.45 16.41 5.61
N PRO A 20 -11.53 17.03 6.13
CA PRO A 20 -12.75 17.23 5.34
C PRO A 20 -12.53 18.05 4.05
N GLU A 21 -11.67 19.07 4.12
CA GLU A 21 -11.33 19.89 2.95
C GLU A 21 -10.18 19.27 2.15
N PHE A 22 -9.18 18.72 2.84
CA PHE A 22 -8.01 18.13 2.18
C PHE A 22 -8.36 16.87 1.38
N TYR A 23 -9.33 16.07 1.84
CA TYR A 23 -9.73 14.82 1.20
C TYR A 23 -10.13 15.01 -0.28
N LYS A 24 -10.75 16.14 -0.63
CA LYS A 24 -11.10 16.48 -2.03
C LYS A 24 -9.87 16.51 -2.93
N TYR A 25 -8.78 17.13 -2.44
CA TYR A 25 -7.52 17.22 -3.17
C TYR A 25 -6.77 15.89 -3.19
N LEU A 26 -6.90 15.09 -2.12
CA LEU A 26 -6.35 13.75 -2.06
C LEU A 26 -7.00 12.85 -3.12
N GLU A 27 -8.32 12.85 -3.22
CA GLU A 27 -9.07 12.07 -4.21
C GLU A 27 -8.72 12.50 -5.65
N MET A 28 -8.64 13.81 -5.91
CA MET A 28 -8.18 14.33 -7.21
C MET A 28 -6.76 13.87 -7.57
N GLY A 29 -5.85 13.86 -6.59
CA GLY A 29 -4.45 13.44 -6.82
C GLY A 29 -4.33 11.94 -7.12
N LEU A 30 -5.12 11.11 -6.45
CA LEU A 30 -5.15 9.66 -6.72
C LEU A 30 -5.77 9.35 -8.09
N GLN A 31 -6.74 10.14 -8.55
CA GLN A 31 -7.38 9.96 -9.86
C GLN A 31 -6.57 10.50 -11.06
N ASN A 32 -5.44 11.18 -10.82
CA ASN A 32 -4.66 11.79 -11.88
C ASN A 32 -3.72 10.76 -12.55
N PHE A 33 -4.23 10.12 -13.60
CA PHE A 33 -3.48 9.13 -14.39
C PHE A 33 -2.48 9.75 -15.37
N GLU A 34 -2.67 11.02 -15.77
CA GLU A 34 -1.79 11.70 -16.73
C GLU A 34 -0.43 12.04 -16.10
N GLU A 35 -0.44 12.47 -14.83
CA GLU A 35 0.78 12.75 -14.06
C GLU A 35 1.01 11.66 -12.99
N TYR A 36 1.52 10.50 -13.43
CA TYR A 36 1.79 9.36 -12.55
C TYR A 36 2.70 9.70 -11.35
N GLN A 37 3.59 10.69 -11.48
CA GLN A 37 4.42 11.18 -10.38
C GLN A 37 3.58 11.84 -9.29
N VAL A 38 2.56 12.61 -9.65
CA VAL A 38 1.63 13.22 -8.69
C VAL A 38 0.80 12.15 -8.00
N CYS A 39 0.30 11.16 -8.75
CA CYS A 39 -0.39 10.01 -8.17
C CYS A 39 0.51 9.28 -7.15
N SER A 40 1.75 8.94 -7.54
CA SER A 40 2.72 8.28 -6.66
C SER A 40 3.02 9.06 -5.38
N VAL A 41 3.24 10.38 -5.48
CA VAL A 41 3.45 11.23 -4.30
C VAL A 41 2.17 11.30 -3.44
N THR A 42 0.99 11.35 -4.06
CA THR A 42 -0.28 11.38 -3.35
C THR A 42 -0.50 10.10 -2.54
N VAL A 43 -0.18 8.94 -3.11
CA VAL A 43 -0.20 7.66 -2.40
C VAL A 43 0.74 7.67 -1.19
N GLY A 44 1.94 8.23 -1.31
CA GLY A 44 2.85 8.40 -0.17
C GLY A 44 2.25 9.28 0.94
N VAL A 45 1.57 10.38 0.57
CA VAL A 45 0.87 11.25 1.53
C VAL A 45 -0.29 10.53 2.22
N VAL A 46 -0.99 9.60 1.55
CA VAL A 46 -1.99 8.74 2.22
C VAL A 46 -1.33 7.93 3.33
N GLY A 47 -0.18 7.29 3.05
CA GLY A 47 0.58 6.54 4.07
C GLY A 47 0.97 7.40 5.26
N ASP A 48 1.48 8.62 5.01
CA ASP A 48 1.83 9.57 6.07
C ASP A 48 0.61 9.98 6.91
N ILE A 49 -0.54 10.21 6.27
CA ILE A 49 -1.81 10.53 6.94
C ILE A 49 -2.30 9.35 7.78
N CYS A 50 -2.22 8.13 7.26
CA CYS A 50 -2.58 6.92 8.01
C CYS A 50 -1.73 6.79 9.28
N ARG A 51 -0.41 7.03 9.17
CA ARG A 51 0.50 7.00 10.32
C ARG A 51 0.23 8.14 11.32
N ALA A 52 -0.11 9.33 10.84
CA ALA A 52 -0.35 10.51 11.69
C ALA A 52 -1.71 10.48 12.41
N LEU A 53 -2.74 9.95 11.74
CA LEU A 53 -4.13 9.97 12.22
C LEU A 53 -4.56 8.67 12.89
N GLU A 54 -3.86 7.56 12.64
CA GLU A 54 -4.24 6.22 13.10
C GLU A 54 -5.73 5.95 12.83
N ASN A 55 -6.50 5.52 13.83
CA ASN A 55 -7.92 5.21 13.73
C ASN A 55 -8.80 6.38 13.27
N LYS A 56 -8.33 7.64 13.36
CA LYS A 56 -9.11 8.81 12.90
C LYS A 56 -9.21 8.88 11.37
N VAL A 57 -8.43 8.08 10.63
CA VAL A 57 -8.51 8.00 9.15
C VAL A 57 -9.71 7.15 8.67
N LEU A 58 -10.31 6.34 9.55
CA LEU A 58 -11.42 5.41 9.21
C LEU A 58 -12.54 6.00 8.34
N PRO A 59 -13.06 7.23 8.58
CA PRO A 59 -14.13 7.80 7.77
C PRO A 59 -13.77 8.02 6.29
N TYR A 60 -12.47 8.07 5.98
CA TYR A 60 -11.94 8.35 4.65
C TYR A 60 -11.39 7.09 3.97
N CYS A 61 -11.15 6.01 4.73
CA CYS A 61 -10.50 4.80 4.24
C CYS A 61 -11.25 4.12 3.10
N ASP A 62 -12.59 4.08 3.13
CA ASP A 62 -13.36 3.39 2.10
C ASP A 62 -13.16 4.00 0.71
N GLY A 63 -13.16 5.33 0.63
CA GLY A 63 -12.92 6.05 -0.62
C GLY A 63 -11.46 5.95 -1.09
N ILE A 64 -10.50 6.07 -0.16
CA ILE A 64 -9.08 5.87 -0.45
C ILE A 64 -8.84 4.46 -1.01
N MET A 65 -9.33 3.43 -0.32
CA MET A 65 -9.15 2.02 -0.73
C MET A 65 -9.79 1.75 -2.09
N THR A 66 -10.97 2.29 -2.34
CA THR A 66 -11.64 2.17 -3.64
C THR A 66 -10.75 2.71 -4.77
N GLN A 67 -10.14 3.87 -4.55
CA GLN A 67 -9.27 4.48 -5.54
C GLN A 67 -7.95 3.72 -5.71
N LEU A 68 -7.29 3.32 -4.63
CA LEU A 68 -6.05 2.52 -4.68
C LEU A 68 -6.24 1.18 -5.42
N LEU A 69 -7.35 0.49 -5.17
CA LEU A 69 -7.67 -0.77 -5.85
C LEU A 69 -7.96 -0.56 -7.34
N LYS A 70 -8.61 0.56 -7.70
CA LYS A 70 -8.81 0.95 -9.10
C LYS A 70 -7.48 1.23 -9.80
N ASP A 71 -6.58 1.92 -9.12
CA ASP A 71 -5.25 2.26 -9.63
C ASP A 71 -4.41 0.99 -9.87
N LEU A 72 -4.43 0.02 -8.95
CA LEU A 72 -3.77 -1.28 -9.13
C LEU A 72 -4.32 -2.10 -10.31
N SER A 73 -5.63 -1.99 -10.55
CA SER A 73 -6.33 -2.68 -11.64
C SER A 73 -6.17 -1.98 -13.00
N SER A 74 -5.63 -0.76 -13.03
CA SER A 74 -5.50 0.02 -14.26
C SER A 74 -4.30 -0.43 -15.09
N ASN A 75 -4.54 -0.70 -16.37
CA ASN A 75 -3.49 -0.96 -17.36
C ASN A 75 -2.88 0.32 -17.92
N GLN A 76 -3.47 1.48 -17.63
CA GLN A 76 -2.96 2.80 -18.07
C GLN A 76 -2.00 3.41 -17.06
N LEU A 77 -2.02 2.95 -15.80
CA LEU A 77 -1.16 3.48 -14.75
C LEU A 77 0.27 3.00 -14.94
N HIS A 78 1.22 3.92 -14.82
CA HIS A 78 2.63 3.60 -14.90
C HIS A 78 3.03 2.60 -13.80
N ARG A 79 3.79 1.57 -14.17
CA ARG A 79 4.17 0.47 -13.27
C ARG A 79 4.79 0.93 -11.95
N SER A 80 5.55 2.03 -11.97
CA SER A 80 6.23 2.60 -10.80
C SER A 80 5.30 3.10 -9.69
N VAL A 81 3.99 3.26 -9.96
CA VAL A 81 3.01 3.69 -8.95
C VAL A 81 2.49 2.51 -8.13
N LYS A 82 2.57 1.27 -8.66
CA LYS A 82 2.09 0.08 -7.96
C LYS A 82 2.84 -0.22 -6.66
N PRO A 83 4.19 -0.15 -6.59
CA PRO A 83 4.90 -0.40 -5.33
C PRO A 83 4.48 0.54 -4.18
N PRO A 84 4.43 1.87 -4.36
CA PRO A 84 3.91 2.78 -3.34
C PRO A 84 2.49 2.46 -2.88
N ILE A 85 1.62 2.00 -3.80
CA ILE A 85 0.24 1.62 -3.43
C ILE A 85 0.27 0.42 -2.48
N PHE A 86 1.08 -0.60 -2.75
CA PHE A 86 1.19 -1.75 -1.84
C PHE A 86 1.70 -1.35 -0.46
N SER A 87 2.76 -0.54 -0.38
CA SER A 87 3.23 0.03 0.90
C SER A 87 2.10 0.75 1.65
N CYS A 88 1.34 1.58 0.94
CA CYS A 88 0.22 2.33 1.50
C CYS A 88 -0.91 1.41 2.01
N LEU A 89 -1.17 0.26 1.37
CA LEU A 89 -2.14 -0.72 1.90
C LEU A 89 -1.71 -1.23 3.28
N GLY A 90 -0.40 -1.44 3.48
CA GLY A 90 0.18 -1.78 4.79
C GLY A 90 -0.05 -0.69 5.82
N ASP A 91 0.20 0.58 5.47
CA ASP A 91 -0.03 1.72 6.36
C ASP A 91 -1.51 1.87 6.76
N ILE A 92 -2.42 1.67 5.82
CA ILE A 92 -3.86 1.68 6.09
C ILE A 92 -4.22 0.53 7.04
N ALA A 93 -3.70 -0.67 6.81
CA ALA A 93 -3.95 -1.82 7.69
C ALA A 93 -3.39 -1.60 9.10
N LEU A 94 -2.23 -0.96 9.24
CA LEU A 94 -1.67 -0.56 10.54
C LEU A 94 -2.58 0.45 11.25
N ALA A 95 -3.04 1.48 10.54
CA ALA A 95 -3.85 2.55 11.10
C ALA A 95 -5.28 2.10 11.49
N THR A 96 -5.86 1.19 10.71
CA THR A 96 -7.25 0.73 10.88
C THR A 96 -7.39 -0.59 11.65
N GLY A 97 -6.32 -1.38 11.73
CA GLY A 97 -6.30 -2.65 12.45
C GLY A 97 -7.35 -3.64 11.91
N GLN A 98 -8.22 -4.12 12.79
CA GLN A 98 -9.25 -5.11 12.44
C GLN A 98 -10.30 -4.60 11.45
N ASP A 99 -10.48 -3.28 11.32
CA ASP A 99 -11.40 -2.68 10.35
C ASP A 99 -10.90 -2.86 8.91
N PHE A 100 -9.63 -3.24 8.72
CA PHE A 100 -9.07 -3.61 7.43
C PHE A 100 -9.64 -4.94 6.89
N GLU A 101 -10.33 -5.74 7.70
CA GLU A 101 -10.88 -7.05 7.31
C GLU A 101 -11.66 -7.00 5.99
N LYS A 102 -12.52 -5.98 5.82
CA LYS A 102 -13.34 -5.81 4.62
C LYS A 102 -12.53 -5.63 3.34
N TYR A 103 -11.27 -5.21 3.45
CA TYR A 103 -10.38 -5.02 2.31
C TYR A 103 -9.51 -6.24 2.02
N LEU A 104 -9.36 -7.19 2.96
CA LEU A 104 -8.48 -8.36 2.81
C LEU A 104 -8.81 -9.16 1.54
N MET A 105 -10.10 -9.37 1.26
CA MET A 105 -10.55 -10.13 0.09
C MET A 105 -10.15 -9.51 -1.25
N TYR A 106 -9.82 -8.21 -1.27
CA TYR A 106 -9.37 -7.49 -2.47
C TYR A 106 -7.86 -7.26 -2.47
N ALA A 107 -7.28 -6.90 -1.32
CA ALA A 107 -5.86 -6.58 -1.19
C ALA A 107 -4.97 -7.84 -1.32
N MET A 108 -5.37 -8.97 -0.73
CA MET A 108 -4.55 -10.18 -0.73
C MET A 108 -4.33 -10.78 -2.14
N PRO A 109 -5.36 -10.95 -2.98
CA PRO A 109 -5.15 -11.44 -4.35
C PRO A 109 -4.26 -10.51 -5.18
N MET A 110 -4.34 -9.19 -4.98
CA MET A 110 -3.49 -8.22 -5.65
C MET A 110 -2.02 -8.34 -5.23
N LEU A 111 -1.76 -8.51 -3.93
CA LEU A 111 -0.42 -8.76 -3.41
C LEU A 111 0.18 -10.06 -3.96
N GLN A 112 -0.62 -11.14 -4.01
CA GLN A 112 -0.19 -12.42 -4.57
C GLN A 112 0.15 -12.30 -6.06
N SER A 113 -0.71 -11.65 -6.85
CA SER A 113 -0.48 -11.44 -8.28
C SER A 113 0.80 -10.61 -8.53
N ALA A 114 1.05 -9.59 -7.70
CA ALA A 114 2.25 -8.78 -7.81
C ALA A 114 3.52 -9.53 -7.37
N ALA A 115 3.42 -10.39 -6.36
CA ALA A 115 4.51 -11.26 -5.92
C ALA A 115 4.94 -12.22 -7.03
N GLU A 116 3.99 -12.89 -7.69
CA GLU A 116 4.25 -13.76 -8.84
C GLU A 116 4.91 -12.98 -9.99
N LEU A 117 4.40 -11.79 -10.32
CA LEU A 117 4.99 -10.94 -11.35
C LEU A 117 6.46 -10.58 -11.03
N SER A 118 6.75 -10.28 -9.76
CA SER A 118 8.11 -9.93 -9.33
C SER A 118 9.10 -11.10 -9.46
N ALA A 119 8.64 -12.35 -9.35
CA ALA A 119 9.47 -13.54 -9.53
C ALA A 119 9.82 -13.82 -11.01
N HIS A 120 8.98 -13.35 -11.95
CA HIS A 120 9.16 -13.59 -13.39
C HIS A 120 9.92 -12.47 -14.12
N THR A 121 10.21 -11.35 -13.45
CA THR A 121 10.78 -10.14 -14.07
C THR A 121 12.28 -9.95 -13.76
N ALA A 122 12.89 -10.89 -13.02
CA ALA A 122 14.30 -10.83 -12.64
C ALA A 122 15.25 -10.98 -13.84
N GLY A 123 16.14 -10.00 -14.05
CA GLY A 123 17.36 -10.17 -14.86
C GLY A 123 17.36 -9.62 -16.29
N ALA A 124 16.52 -8.64 -16.64
CA ALA A 124 16.54 -8.04 -17.99
C ALA A 124 17.50 -6.84 -18.14
N ASP A 125 17.50 -5.89 -17.19
CA ASP A 125 18.35 -4.70 -17.12
C ASP A 125 18.31 -4.05 -15.71
N ASP A 126 19.17 -3.08 -15.43
CA ASP A 126 19.27 -2.41 -14.12
C ASP A 126 17.96 -1.71 -13.70
N GLU A 127 17.22 -1.11 -14.64
CA GLU A 127 15.94 -0.43 -14.35
C GLU A 127 14.85 -1.42 -13.93
N MET A 128 14.83 -2.61 -14.55
CA MET A 128 13.91 -3.68 -14.22
C MET A 128 14.24 -4.31 -12.87
N ILE A 129 15.52 -4.40 -12.52
CA ILE A 129 15.97 -4.84 -11.19
C ILE A 129 15.48 -3.85 -10.12
N ASP A 130 15.70 -2.54 -10.32
CA ASP A 130 15.27 -1.50 -9.37
C ASP A 130 13.75 -1.47 -9.19
N TYR A 131 13.00 -1.59 -10.30
CA TYR A 131 11.55 -1.70 -10.26
C TYR A 131 11.10 -2.95 -9.49
N THR A 132 11.71 -4.11 -9.78
CA THR A 132 11.35 -5.39 -9.14
C THR A 132 11.64 -5.35 -7.63
N ASN A 133 12.78 -4.79 -7.22
CA ASN A 133 13.12 -4.60 -5.82
C ASN A 133 12.16 -3.63 -5.13
N SER A 134 11.79 -2.54 -5.79
CA SER A 134 10.78 -1.60 -5.27
C SER A 134 9.43 -2.30 -5.07
N LEU A 135 9.00 -3.10 -6.05
CA LEU A 135 7.77 -3.89 -5.98
C LEU A 135 7.80 -4.88 -4.81
N ARG A 136 8.91 -5.61 -4.64
CA ARG A 136 9.10 -6.54 -3.51
C ARG A 136 9.01 -5.83 -2.17
N ASN A 137 9.70 -4.71 -2.02
CA ASN A 137 9.63 -3.92 -0.79
C ASN A 137 8.20 -3.48 -0.48
N GLY A 138 7.45 -2.98 -1.48
CA GLY A 138 6.06 -2.59 -1.27
C GLY A 138 5.16 -3.74 -0.83
N ILE A 139 5.36 -4.94 -1.40
CA ILE A 139 4.62 -6.15 -1.00
C ILE A 139 4.99 -6.58 0.43
N LEU A 140 6.28 -6.56 0.78
CA LEU A 140 6.75 -6.91 2.13
C LEU A 140 6.24 -5.93 3.19
N GLU A 141 6.25 -4.63 2.89
CA GLU A 141 5.68 -3.59 3.74
C GLU A 141 4.16 -3.80 3.91
N ALA A 142 3.46 -4.14 2.84
CA ALA A 142 2.03 -4.45 2.91
C ALA A 142 1.74 -5.65 3.82
N TYR A 143 2.43 -6.77 3.63
CA TYR A 143 2.25 -7.96 4.48
C TYR A 143 2.60 -7.66 5.94
N SER A 144 3.70 -6.95 6.17
CA SER A 144 4.13 -6.52 7.51
C SER A 144 3.07 -5.65 8.17
N GLY A 145 2.54 -4.66 7.47
CA GLY A 145 1.51 -3.75 7.96
C GLY A 145 0.18 -4.46 8.26
N ILE A 146 -0.24 -5.37 7.38
CA ILE A 146 -1.45 -6.18 7.59
C ILE A 146 -1.27 -7.11 8.80
N LEU A 147 -0.18 -7.86 8.89
CA LEU A 147 0.05 -8.77 10.01
C LEU A 147 0.11 -8.02 11.34
N GLN A 148 0.76 -6.85 11.37
CA GLN A 148 0.84 -6.00 12.55
C GLN A 148 -0.52 -5.38 12.92
N GLY A 149 -1.31 -4.93 11.94
CA GLY A 149 -2.66 -4.40 12.17
C GLY A 149 -3.60 -5.42 12.81
N PHE A 150 -3.40 -6.71 12.53
CA PHE A 150 -4.18 -7.80 13.12
C PHE A 150 -3.55 -8.46 14.35
N LYS A 151 -2.33 -8.08 14.76
CA LYS A 151 -1.52 -8.78 15.79
C LYS A 151 -2.27 -9.04 17.11
N ASN A 152 -3.10 -8.09 17.54
CA ASN A 152 -3.88 -8.19 18.79
C ASN A 152 -5.38 -8.44 18.54
N SER A 153 -5.77 -8.75 17.30
CA SER A 153 -7.15 -9.00 16.92
C SER A 153 -7.50 -10.48 17.04
N THR A 154 -8.72 -10.79 17.48
CA THR A 154 -9.28 -12.15 17.40
C THR A 154 -9.42 -12.63 15.95
N LYS A 155 -9.37 -11.71 14.97
CA LYS A 155 -9.51 -11.97 13.54
C LYS A 155 -8.20 -12.32 12.84
N ILE A 156 -7.07 -12.43 13.56
CA ILE A 156 -5.78 -12.83 12.98
C ILE A 156 -5.85 -14.18 12.25
N GLN A 157 -6.79 -15.04 12.65
CA GLN A 157 -7.05 -16.34 11.99
C GLN A 157 -7.42 -16.19 10.50
N LEU A 158 -8.00 -15.04 10.10
CA LEU A 158 -8.30 -14.75 8.70
C LEU A 158 -7.04 -14.64 7.83
N LEU A 159 -5.87 -14.43 8.45
CA LEU A 159 -4.59 -14.33 7.73
C LEU A 159 -3.93 -15.70 7.48
N ILE A 160 -4.36 -16.76 8.19
CA ILE A 160 -3.78 -18.11 8.10
C ILE A 160 -3.78 -18.65 6.65
N PRO A 161 -4.87 -18.53 5.86
CA PRO A 161 -4.89 -19.04 4.49
C PRO A 161 -3.85 -18.40 3.57
N TYR A 162 -3.39 -17.18 3.88
CA TYR A 162 -2.41 -16.45 3.07
C TYR A 162 -0.96 -16.75 3.47
N ALA A 163 -0.72 -17.36 4.64
CA ALA A 163 0.63 -17.62 5.14
C ALA A 163 1.49 -18.47 4.19
N PRO A 164 0.99 -19.54 3.53
CA PRO A 164 1.79 -20.31 2.58
C PRO A 164 2.30 -19.46 1.41
N HIS A 165 1.47 -18.55 0.89
CA HIS A 165 1.85 -17.67 -0.21
C HIS A 165 2.91 -16.64 0.21
N ILE A 166 2.79 -16.09 1.43
CA ILE A 166 3.80 -15.18 1.98
C ILE A 166 5.15 -15.89 2.10
N LEU A 167 5.16 -17.12 2.62
CA LEU A 167 6.39 -17.93 2.74
C LEU A 167 6.98 -18.26 1.37
N GLN A 168 6.15 -18.69 0.41
CA GLN A 168 6.59 -18.96 -0.95
C GLN A 168 7.21 -17.73 -1.62
N PHE A 169 6.63 -16.54 -1.38
CA PHE A 169 7.19 -15.29 -1.86
C PHE A 169 8.55 -14.99 -1.23
N LEU A 170 8.69 -15.15 0.09
CA LEU A 170 9.98 -14.98 0.78
C LEU A 170 11.05 -15.95 0.26
N ASP A 171 10.69 -17.22 0.06
CA ASP A 171 11.57 -18.24 -0.52
C ASP A 171 12.01 -17.83 -1.93
N SER A 172 11.11 -17.30 -2.76
CA SER A 172 11.45 -16.84 -4.11
C SER A 172 12.48 -15.69 -4.10
N ILE A 173 12.36 -14.74 -3.16
CA ILE A 173 13.32 -13.65 -3.01
C ILE A 173 14.67 -14.19 -2.54
N TYR A 174 14.67 -15.14 -1.59
CA TYR A 174 15.89 -15.72 -1.06
C TYR A 174 16.68 -16.47 -2.14
N MET A 175 16.00 -17.33 -2.92
CA MET A 175 16.65 -18.14 -3.94
C MET A 175 17.24 -17.31 -5.10
N GLU A 176 16.69 -16.14 -5.37
CA GLU A 176 17.21 -15.23 -6.40
C GLU A 176 18.53 -14.55 -6.00
N LYS A 177 18.81 -14.42 -4.70
CA LYS A 177 20.07 -13.87 -4.21
C LYS A 177 21.27 -14.79 -4.44
N ASP A 178 21.02 -16.09 -4.59
CA ASP A 178 22.03 -17.13 -4.77
C ASP A 178 22.30 -17.47 -6.26
N MET A 179 21.60 -16.81 -7.20
CA MET A 179 21.82 -16.91 -8.66
C MET A 179 22.63 -15.73 -9.19
#